data_AF-A0A1H3T622-F1
#
_entry.id   AF-A0A1H3T622-F1
#
_cell.length_a   1.000
_cell.length_b   1.000
_cell.length_c   1.000
_cell.angle_alpha   90.00
_cell.angle_beta   90.00
_cell.angle_gamma   90.00
#
_symmetry.space_group_name_H-M   'P 1'
#
loop_
_entity.id
_entity.type
_entity.pdbx_description
1 polymer ?
#
loop_
_entity_poly.entity_id
_entity_poly.type
_entity_poly.pdbx_seq_one_letter_code
_entity_poly.pdbx_strand_id
1 'polypeptide(L)'
;MKFLKAFNNNVALVKDASNLEWIVMGTGVGYQKQKGDAIDETVIRRKFVAESSDIRRPLMKILENIKPETLDVSVELIKNAEVEIGVTFNDNIYLTLADHLNFAIERTNDGLEGSGANT
;
A
#
# COMPACT_ATOMS: atom_id res chain seq x y z
N MET A 1 5.06 -17.14 4.08
CA MET A 1 3.64 -16.68 4.21
C MET A 1 2.77 -17.16 3.05
N LYS A 2 1.43 -17.17 3.16
CA LYS A 2 0.48 -17.53 2.08
C LYS A 2 -0.33 -16.34 1.59
N PHE A 3 -0.43 -16.14 0.28
CA PHE A 3 -1.20 -15.06 -0.34
C PHE A 3 -2.72 -15.22 -0.14
N LEU A 4 -3.41 -14.11 0.13
CA LEU A 4 -4.87 -14.05 0.26
C LEU A 4 -5.53 -13.18 -0.81
N LYS A 5 -5.07 -11.93 -0.95
CA LYS A 5 -5.64 -10.90 -1.83
C LYS A 5 -4.53 -9.92 -2.23
N ALA A 6 -4.55 -9.38 -3.44
CA ALA A 6 -3.71 -8.25 -3.83
C ALA A 6 -4.52 -6.95 -3.70
N PHE A 7 -3.89 -5.88 -3.23
CA PHE A 7 -4.40 -4.51 -3.37
C PHE A 7 -3.88 -3.91 -4.68
N ASN A 8 -2.62 -4.19 -5.02
CA ASN A 8 -2.02 -3.94 -6.33
C ASN A 8 -0.78 -4.86 -6.53
N ASN A 9 0.11 -4.54 -7.47
CA ASN A 9 1.31 -5.32 -7.73
C ASN A 9 2.31 -5.34 -6.57
N ASN A 10 2.35 -4.26 -5.78
CA ASN A 10 3.34 -4.05 -4.73
C ASN A 10 2.80 -4.17 -3.30
N VAL A 11 1.49 -4.38 -3.13
CA VAL A 11 0.82 -4.47 -1.84
C VAL A 11 -0.17 -5.62 -1.83
N ALA A 12 -0.04 -6.52 -0.85
CA ALA A 12 -0.88 -7.71 -0.74
C ALA A 12 -1.27 -8.01 0.71
N LEU A 13 -2.42 -8.67 0.87
CA LEU A 13 -2.85 -9.33 2.09
C LEU A 13 -2.38 -10.79 2.06
N VAL A 14 -1.73 -11.22 3.13
CA VAL A 14 -1.19 -12.57 3.31
C VAL A 14 -1.56 -13.08 4.69
N LYS A 15 -1.41 -14.38 4.90
CA LYS A 15 -1.48 -14.98 6.23
C LYS A 15 -0.24 -15.78 6.55
N ASP A 16 0.13 -15.80 7.83
CA ASP A 16 1.22 -16.65 8.32
C ASP A 16 0.73 -18.05 8.72
N ALA A 17 1.63 -18.85 9.32
CA ALA A 17 1.33 -20.20 9.76
C ALA A 17 0.34 -20.25 10.94
N SER A 18 0.21 -19.16 11.70
CA SER A 18 -0.72 -19.01 12.82
C SER A 18 -2.11 -18.52 12.39
N ASN A 19 -2.34 -18.39 11.07
CA ASN A 19 -3.51 -17.73 10.46
C ASN A 19 -3.62 -16.22 10.78
N LEU A 20 -2.56 -15.58 11.30
CA LEU A 20 -2.57 -14.14 11.47
C LEU A 20 -2.45 -13.47 10.11
N GLU A 21 -3.31 -12.50 9.84
CA GLU A 21 -3.31 -11.74 8.59
C GLU A 21 -2.30 -10.58 8.65
N TRP A 22 -1.61 -10.38 7.52
CA TRP A 22 -0.59 -9.36 7.35
C TRP A 22 -0.80 -8.63 6.03
N ILE A 23 -0.69 -7.31 6.06
CA ILE A 23 -0.49 -6.50 4.86
C ILE A 23 1.01 -6.44 4.61
N VAL A 24 1.44 -6.84 3.43
CA VAL A 24 2.85 -6.81 3.01
C VAL A 24 3.03 -5.83 1.86
N MET A 25 4.14 -5.11 1.88
CA MET A 25 4.52 -4.15 0.85
C MET A 25 5.92 -4.45 0.34
N GLY A 26 6.09 -4.45 -0.97
CA GLY A 26 7.36 -4.76 -1.62
C GLY A 26 7.20 -4.86 -3.13
N THR A 27 8.29 -4.61 -3.86
CA THR A 27 8.28 -4.63 -5.33
C THR A 27 7.82 -6.01 -5.85
N GLY A 28 6.68 -6.07 -6.52
CA GLY A 28 6.12 -7.26 -7.15
C GLY A 28 5.52 -8.30 -6.18
N VAL A 29 5.27 -7.96 -4.91
CA VAL A 29 4.78 -8.94 -3.92
C VAL A 29 3.41 -9.54 -4.28
N GLY A 30 2.53 -8.77 -4.93
CA GLY A 30 1.21 -9.19 -5.40
C GLY A 30 1.18 -9.62 -6.87
N TYR A 31 2.28 -9.45 -7.60
CA TYR A 31 2.31 -9.67 -9.05
C TYR A 31 2.14 -11.15 -9.40
N GLN A 32 1.14 -11.45 -10.24
CA GLN A 32 0.81 -12.80 -10.71
C GLN A 32 0.59 -13.84 -9.60
N LYS A 33 0.15 -13.43 -8.41
CA LYS A 33 -0.15 -14.33 -7.29
C LYS A 33 -1.61 -14.76 -7.27
N GLN A 34 -1.83 -16.02 -6.92
CA GLN A 34 -3.15 -16.61 -6.68
C GLN A 34 -3.34 -16.97 -5.21
N LYS A 35 -4.61 -17.01 -4.77
CA LYS A 35 -4.96 -17.34 -3.38
C LYS A 35 -4.34 -18.67 -2.96
N GLY A 36 -3.56 -18.65 -1.87
CA GLY A 36 -2.87 -19.82 -1.34
C GLY A 36 -1.42 -19.95 -1.77
N ASP A 37 -0.96 -19.18 -2.76
CA ASP A 37 0.43 -19.19 -3.22
C ASP A 37 1.39 -18.81 -2.09
N ALA A 38 2.58 -19.40 -2.14
CA ALA A 38 3.68 -18.96 -1.30
C ALA A 38 4.13 -17.55 -1.73
N ILE A 39 4.31 -16.70 -0.73
CA ILE A 39 4.95 -15.40 -0.90
C ILE A 39 6.43 -15.55 -0.59
N ASP A 40 7.24 -15.03 -1.51
CA ASP A 40 8.67 -14.88 -1.30
C ASP A 40 8.89 -13.76 -0.27
N GLU A 41 9.47 -14.10 0.88
CA GLU A 41 9.68 -13.12 1.95
C GLU A 41 10.85 -12.18 1.66
N THR A 42 11.70 -12.49 0.67
CA THR A 42 12.83 -11.64 0.27
C THR A 42 12.39 -10.38 -0.47
N VAL A 43 11.22 -10.41 -1.12
CA VAL A 43 10.65 -9.25 -1.80
C VAL A 43 9.83 -8.37 -0.86
N ILE A 44 9.49 -8.87 0.34
CA ILE A 44 8.76 -8.10 1.35
C ILE A 44 9.73 -7.05 1.94
N ARG A 45 9.38 -5.78 1.76
CA ARG A 45 10.10 -4.66 2.38
C ARG A 45 9.50 -4.31 3.73
N ARG A 46 8.17 -4.37 3.84
CA ARG A 46 7.43 -4.01 5.07
C ARG A 46 6.24 -4.93 5.27
N LYS A 47 5.85 -5.14 6.52
CA LYS A 47 4.65 -5.91 6.89
C LYS A 47 3.93 -5.30 8.10
N PHE A 48 2.61 -5.27 8.03
CA PHE A 48 1.74 -4.77 9.10
C PHE A 48 0.77 -5.88 9.49
N VAL A 49 0.58 -6.13 10.79
CA VAL A 49 -0.48 -7.04 11.25
C VAL A 49 -1.81 -6.41 10.89
N ALA A 50 -2.65 -7.16 10.18
CA ALA A 50 -3.97 -6.74 9.72
C ALA A 50 -5.08 -6.99 10.76
N GLU A 51 -4.80 -7.82 11.78
CA GLU A 51 -5.79 -8.25 12.78
C GLU A 51 -6.08 -7.24 13.92
N SER A 52 -7.38 -7.09 14.20
CA SER A 52 -8.11 -6.81 15.46
C SER A 52 -7.52 -5.89 16.55
N SER A 53 -7.04 -4.70 16.18
CA SER A 53 -7.19 -3.54 17.08
C SER A 53 -8.10 -2.50 16.41
N ASP A 54 -8.91 -1.77 17.18
CA ASP A 54 -9.78 -0.69 16.66
C ASP A 54 -9.00 0.35 15.84
N ILE A 55 -7.68 0.40 16.02
CA ILE A 55 -6.73 1.27 15.33
C ILE A 55 -6.42 0.79 13.89
N ARG A 56 -6.58 -0.50 13.56
CA ARG A 56 -6.09 -1.09 12.29
C ARG A 56 -7.17 -1.52 11.29
N ARG A 57 -8.44 -1.55 11.70
CA ARG A 57 -9.57 -1.62 10.74
C ARG A 57 -9.64 -0.42 9.77
N PRO A 58 -9.28 0.81 10.19
CA PRO A 58 -9.10 1.95 9.29
C PRO A 58 -8.04 1.70 8.21
N LEU A 59 -7.00 0.93 8.53
CA LEU A 59 -5.88 0.67 7.62
C LEU A 59 -6.34 -0.04 6.33
N MET A 60 -7.11 -1.11 6.48
CA MET A 60 -7.66 -1.81 5.33
C MET A 60 -8.59 -0.91 4.51
N LYS A 61 -9.41 -0.09 5.16
CA LYS A 61 -10.30 0.86 4.48
C LYS A 61 -9.52 1.89 3.66
N ILE A 62 -8.42 2.43 4.21
CA ILE A 62 -7.55 3.37 3.51
C ILE A 62 -6.99 2.69 2.25
N LEU A 63 -6.43 1.48 2.39
CA LEU A 63 -5.87 0.74 1.27
C LEU A 63 -6.90 0.37 0.20
N GLU A 64 -8.16 0.15 0.58
CA GLU A 64 -9.25 -0.12 -0.37
C GLU A 64 -9.76 1.14 -1.09
N ASN A 65 -9.53 2.33 -0.52
CA ASN A 65 -9.94 3.61 -1.12
C ASN A 65 -8.84 4.24 -1.97
N ILE A 66 -7.56 3.92 -1.73
CA ILE A 66 -6.45 4.47 -2.51
C ILE A 66 -6.41 3.80 -3.88
N LYS A 67 -6.25 4.61 -4.94
CA LYS A 67 -6.07 4.09 -6.30
C LYS A 67 -4.81 3.20 -6.38
N PRO A 68 -4.87 2.04 -7.05
CA PRO A 68 -3.74 1.11 -7.17
C PRO A 68 -2.45 1.77 -7.67
N GLU A 69 -2.56 2.71 -8.60
CA GLU A 69 -1.45 3.45 -9.18
C GLU A 69 -0.75 4.33 -8.12
N THR A 70 -1.54 4.97 -7.25
CA THR A 70 -1.01 5.80 -6.16
C THR A 70 -0.24 4.96 -5.14
N LEU A 71 -0.76 3.77 -4.80
CA LEU A 71 -0.07 2.82 -3.93
C LEU A 71 1.26 2.34 -4.54
N ASP A 72 1.28 2.04 -5.84
CA ASP A 72 2.49 1.62 -6.55
C ASP A 72 3.55 2.73 -6.54
N VAL A 73 3.16 3.96 -6.90
CA VAL A 73 4.05 5.13 -6.87
C VAL A 73 4.60 5.39 -5.47
N SER A 74 3.78 5.23 -4.43
CA SER A 74 4.21 5.46 -3.04
C SER A 74 5.31 4.51 -2.60
N VAL A 75 5.15 3.22 -2.90
CA VAL A 75 6.15 2.18 -2.57
C VAL A 75 7.46 2.43 -3.32
N GLU A 76 7.37 2.79 -4.60
CA GLU A 76 8.54 3.08 -5.43
C GLU A 76 9.26 4.36 -5.00
N LEU A 77 8.51 5.43 -4.69
CA LEU A 77 9.07 6.70 -4.23
C LEU A 77 9.84 6.55 -2.92
N ILE A 78 9.30 5.83 -1.94
CA ILE A 78 9.99 5.59 -0.67
C ILE A 78 11.25 4.76 -0.91
N LYS A 79 11.16 3.70 -1.72
CA LYS A 79 12.33 2.88 -2.07
C LYS A 79 13.44 3.71 -2.71
N ASN A 80 13.10 4.58 -3.65
CA ASN A 80 14.08 5.43 -4.33
C ASN A 80 14.67 6.46 -3.34
N ALA A 81 13.85 7.06 -2.48
CA ALA A 81 14.32 7.96 -1.44
C ALA A 81 15.28 7.26 -0.47
N GLU A 82 14.94 6.08 0.05
CA GLU A 82 15.83 5.32 0.94
C GLU A 82 17.22 5.08 0.32
N VAL A 83 17.26 4.78 -0.99
CA VAL A 83 18.52 4.61 -1.74
C VAL A 83 19.27 5.93 -1.90
N GLU A 84 18.57 7.01 -2.25
CA GLU A 84 19.17 8.30 -2.54
C GLU A 84 19.76 8.99 -1.29
N ILE A 85 19.02 8.97 -0.18
CA ILE A 85 19.44 9.63 1.07
C ILE A 85 20.09 8.69 2.08
N GLY A 86 20.16 7.38 1.78
CA GLY A 86 20.86 6.40 2.60
C GLY A 86 20.23 6.16 3.97
N VAL A 87 18.92 6.36 4.11
CA VAL A 87 18.18 6.13 5.35
C VAL A 87 17.13 5.03 5.15
N THR A 88 16.70 4.45 6.26
CA THR A 88 15.57 3.53 6.30
C THR A 88 14.43 4.21 7.04
N PHE A 89 13.29 4.37 6.38
CA PHE A 89 12.14 5.01 7.01
C PHE A 89 11.37 4.03 7.91
N ASN A 90 10.60 4.59 8.84
CA ASN A 90 9.65 3.81 9.64
C ASN A 90 8.50 3.32 8.74
N ASP A 91 8.07 2.08 8.95
CA ASP A 91 6.97 1.40 8.26
C ASP A 91 5.73 2.29 8.04
N ASN A 92 5.34 3.11 9.03
CA ASN A 92 4.17 4.00 8.92
C ASN A 92 4.23 4.96 7.72
N ILE A 93 5.43 5.31 7.21
CA ILE A 93 5.60 6.26 6.11
C ILE A 93 4.91 5.79 4.83
N TYR A 94 4.87 4.49 4.55
CA TYR A 94 4.30 3.94 3.32
C TYR A 94 2.82 4.23 3.21
N LEU A 95 2.14 4.22 4.36
CA LEU A 95 0.71 4.44 4.47
C LEU A 95 0.39 5.92 4.47
N THR A 96 1.09 6.69 5.30
CA THR A 96 0.90 8.14 5.39
C THR A 96 1.18 8.82 4.06
N LEU A 97 2.23 8.41 3.34
CA LEU A 97 2.52 8.95 2.02
C LEU A 97 1.45 8.56 0.99
N ALA A 98 1.02 7.30 0.96
CA ALA A 98 0.00 6.86 0.01
C ALA A 98 -1.33 7.59 0.21
N ASP A 99 -1.74 7.81 1.46
CA ASP A 99 -2.93 8.59 1.81
C ASP A 99 -2.79 10.06 1.37
N HIS A 100 -1.65 10.70 1.67
CA HIS A 100 -1.40 12.09 1.27
C HIS A 100 -1.33 12.27 -0.25
N LEU A 101 -0.70 11.35 -0.97
CA LEU A 101 -0.65 11.39 -2.43
C LEU A 101 -2.05 11.19 -3.02
N ASN A 102 -2.84 10.25 -2.49
CA ASN A 102 -4.19 10.02 -2.96
C ASN A 102 -5.05 11.27 -2.76
N PHE A 103 -5.01 11.86 -1.57
CA PHE A 103 -5.73 13.10 -1.26
C PHE A 103 -5.29 14.28 -2.15
N ALA A 104 -3.99 14.45 -2.38
CA ALA A 104 -3.47 15.52 -3.23
C ALA A 104 -3.91 15.37 -4.70
N ILE A 105 -3.95 14.13 -5.21
CA ILE A 105 -4.41 13.81 -6.55
C ILE A 105 -5.93 14.03 -6.66
N GLU A 106 -6.72 13.51 -5.71
CA GLU A 106 -8.17 13.71 -5.66
C GLU A 106 -8.52 15.19 -5.63
N ARG A 107 -7.94 15.96 -4.71
CA ARG A 107 -8.15 17.41 -4.61
C ARG A 107 -7.83 18.14 -5.91
N THR A 108 -6.78 17.72 -6.61
CA THR A 108 -6.38 18.35 -7.89
C THR A 108 -7.40 18.05 -8.97
N ASN A 109 -7.88 16.81 -9.06
CA ASN A 109 -8.91 16.42 -10.02
C ASN A 109 -10.25 17.12 -9.73
N ASP A 110 -10.66 17.19 -8.46
CA ASP A 110 -11.89 17.89 -8.05
C ASP A 110 -11.80 19.41 -8.33
N GLY A 111 -10.60 20.00 -8.15
CA GLY A 111 -10.34 21.39 -8.49
C GLY A 111 -10.36 21.68 -10.01
N LEU A 112 -10.08 20.68 -10.85
CA LEU A 112 -10.19 20.78 -12.31
C LEU A 112 -11.66 20.70 -12.78
N GLU A 113 -12.52 19.96 -12.08
CA GLU A 113 -13.97 19.96 -12.35
C GLU A 113 -14.66 21.25 -11.89
N GLY A 114 -14.14 21.91 -10.84
CA GLY A 114 -14.67 23.17 -10.32
C GLY A 114 -14.35 24.43 -11.13
N SER A 115 -13.45 24.37 -12.14
CA SER A 115 -13.07 25.54 -12.94
C SER A 115 -13.78 25.63 -14.31
N GLY A 116 -14.75 24.75 -14.58
CA GLY A 116 -15.46 24.67 -15.87
C GLY A 116 -16.93 25.10 -15.87
N ALA A 117 -17.49 25.57 -14.75
CA ALA A 117 -18.92 25.85 -14.63
C ALA A 117 -19.25 27.13 -13.85
N ASN A 118 -18.76 28.29 -14.32
CA ASN A 118 -19.50 29.57 -14.30
C ASN A 118 -18.62 30.71 -14.83
N THR A 119 -18.74 31.01 -16.13
CA THR A 119 -18.72 32.36 -16.71
C THR A 119 -19.29 32.29 -18.11
#